data_AF-A0A0F5ZT97-F1
#
_entry.id   AF-A0A0F5ZT97-F1
#
_cell.length_a   1.000
_cell.length_b   1.000
_cell.length_c   1.000
_cell.angle_alpha   90.00
_cell.angle_beta   90.00
_cell.angle_gamma   90.00
#
_symmetry.space_group_name_H-M   'P 1'
#
loop_
_entity.id
_entity.type
_entity.pdbx_description
1 polymer ?
#
loop_
_entity_poly.entity_id
_entity_poly.type
_entity_poly.pdbx_seq_one_letter_code
_entity_poly.pdbx_strand_id
1 'polypeptide(L)'
;MQRSTLIGLKVGLLALLLFIGMLGMSTNSPATEWLKEAFLGISFAFAFGLGAPEALAYILATIVFIAVFCVGYFVGKKASGKFDS
;
A
#
# COMPACT_ATOMS: atom_id res chain seq x y z
N MET A 1 11.94 -8.65 19.39
CA MET A 1 11.07 -8.93 18.22
C MET A 1 11.62 -10.13 17.47
N GLN A 2 10.79 -11.07 17.01
CA GLN A 2 11.26 -12.21 16.23
C GLN A 2 11.76 -11.75 14.84
N ARG A 3 12.82 -12.37 14.32
CA ARG A 3 13.44 -12.04 13.02
C ARG A 3 12.42 -12.05 11.86
N SER A 4 11.52 -13.04 11.85
CA SER A 4 10.44 -13.16 10.88
C SER A 4 9.46 -11.97 10.92
N THR A 5 9.16 -11.43 12.11
CA THR A 5 8.35 -10.21 12.27
C THR A 5 9.03 -8.99 11.67
N LEU A 6 10.34 -8.84 11.89
CA LEU A 6 11.13 -7.72 11.36
C LEU A 6 11.22 -7.78 9.83
N ILE A 7 11.40 -8.97 9.27
CA ILE A 7 11.43 -9.17 7.81
C ILE A 7 10.07 -8.87 7.20
N GLY A 8 8.98 -9.39 7.80
CA GLY A 8 7.62 -9.05 7.38
C GLY A 8 7.40 -7.53 7.37
N LEU A 9 7.80 -6.82 8.43
CA LEU A 9 7.67 -5.37 8.50
C LEU A 9 8.41 -4.65 7.37
N LYS A 10 9.66 -5.03 7.10
CA LYS A 10 10.47 -4.46 6.01
C LYS A 10 9.83 -4.69 4.63
N VAL A 11 9.36 -5.90 4.37
CA VAL A 11 8.72 -6.25 3.10
C VAL A 11 7.38 -5.54 2.94
N GLY A 12 6.58 -5.44 3.99
CA GLY A 12 5.32 -4.68 3.99
C GLY A 12 5.54 -3.19 3.70
N LEU A 13 6.54 -2.57 4.34
CA LEU A 13 6.91 -1.17 4.07
C LEU A 13 7.41 -0.98 2.63
N LEU A 14 8.27 -1.87 2.14
CA LEU A 14 8.73 -1.82 0.74
C LEU A 14 7.57 -1.97 -0.24
N ALA A 15 6.64 -2.91 0.00
CA ALA A 15 5.47 -3.09 -0.85
C ALA A 15 4.61 -1.84 -0.90
N LEU A 16 4.39 -1.18 0.25
CA LEU A 16 3.66 0.07 0.32
C LEU A 16 4.37 1.21 -0.43
N LEU A 17 5.68 1.36 -0.26
CA LEU A 17 6.48 2.37 -0.96
C LEU A 17 6.49 2.14 -2.47
N LEU A 18 6.61 0.89 -2.91
CA LEU A 18 6.53 0.53 -4.33
C LEU A 18 5.15 0.84 -4.90
N PHE A 19 4.09 0.51 -4.17
CA PHE A 19 2.71 0.84 -4.58
C PHE A 19 2.50 2.35 -4.73
N ILE A 20 2.93 3.13 -3.74
CA ILE A 20 2.89 4.60 -3.80
C ILE A 20 3.73 5.11 -4.97
N GLY A 21 4.94 4.58 -5.17
CA GLY A 21 5.82 4.96 -6.26
C GLY A 21 5.24 4.65 -7.64
N MET A 22 4.61 3.49 -7.83
CA MET A 22 3.97 3.12 -9.10
C MET A 22 2.85 4.08 -9.47
N LEU A 23 2.04 4.51 -8.50
CA LEU A 23 0.99 5.49 -8.72
C LEU A 23 1.57 6.90 -8.90
N GLY A 24 2.52 7.30 -8.05
CA GLY A 24 3.15 8.61 -8.06
C GLY A 24 3.97 8.89 -9.32
N MET A 25 4.63 7.90 -9.90
CA MET A 25 5.38 8.04 -11.16
C MET A 25 4.51 8.41 -12.36
N SER A 26 3.20 8.15 -12.28
CA SER A 26 2.25 8.60 -13.31
C SER A 26 1.88 10.09 -13.19
N THR A 27 2.27 10.74 -12.10
CA THR A 27 1.94 12.12 -11.78
C THR A 27 3.11 13.04 -12.08
N ASN A 28 2.84 14.30 -12.46
CA ASN A 28 3.88 15.34 -12.61
C ASN A 28 4.27 15.99 -11.26
N SER A 29 3.82 15.40 -10.15
CA SER A 29 3.99 15.94 -8.81
C SER A 29 5.35 15.54 -8.21
N PRO A 30 5.93 16.36 -7.32
CA PRO A 30 7.18 15.99 -6.63
C PRO A 30 6.98 14.75 -5.76
N ALA A 31 8.06 13.99 -5.56
CA ALA A 31 8.01 12.71 -4.81
C ALA A 31 7.50 12.83 -3.37
N THR A 32 7.64 14.01 -2.76
CA THR A 32 7.11 14.31 -1.41
C THR A 32 5.58 14.28 -1.36
N GLU A 33 4.91 14.54 -2.48
CA GLU A 33 3.44 14.57 -2.58
C GLU A 33 2.86 13.23 -3.05
N TRP A 34 3.68 12.27 -3.49
CA TRP A 34 3.20 11.02 -4.10
C TRP A 34 2.30 10.19 -3.19
N LEU A 35 2.50 10.24 -1.87
CA LEU A 35 1.59 9.59 -0.93
C LEU A 35 0.17 10.15 -1.04
N LYS A 36 0.06 11.48 -1.06
CA LYS A 36 -1.22 12.19 -1.19
C LYS A 36 -1.85 11.89 -2.54
N GLU A 37 -1.07 12.00 -3.61
CA GLU A 37 -1.54 11.77 -4.97
C GLU A 37 -2.01 10.33 -5.19
N ALA A 38 -1.26 9.34 -4.70
CA ALA A 38 -1.65 7.93 -4.75
C ALA A 38 -2.95 7.68 -3.98
N PHE A 39 -3.11 8.27 -2.80
CA PHE A 39 -4.32 8.15 -1.99
C PHE A 39 -5.54 8.77 -2.69
N LEU A 40 -5.39 9.99 -3.21
CA LEU A 40 -6.44 10.70 -3.94
C LEU A 40 -6.79 9.99 -5.24
N GLY A 41 -5.81 9.45 -5.97
CA GLY A 41 -6.02 8.70 -7.20
C GLY A 41 -6.86 7.43 -6.99
N ILE A 42 -6.58 6.67 -5.92
CA ILE A 42 -7.39 5.49 -5.55
C ILE A 42 -8.79 5.91 -5.09
N SER A 43 -8.89 6.96 -4.28
CA SER A 43 -10.18 7.49 -3.84
C SER A 43 -11.03 7.94 -5.02
N PHE A 44 -10.42 8.65 -5.97
CA PHE A 44 -11.06 9.06 -7.23
C PHE A 44 -11.49 7.84 -8.05
N ALA A 45 -10.66 6.81 -8.17
CA ALA A 45 -11.02 5.59 -8.89
C ALA A 45 -12.26 4.90 -8.28
N PHE A 46 -12.41 4.91 -6.95
CA PHE A 46 -13.62 4.40 -6.29
C PHE A 46 -14.84 5.30 -6.48
N ALA A 47 -14.67 6.62 -6.31
CA ALA A 47 -15.76 7.57 -6.45
C ALA A 47 -16.29 7.63 -7.90
N PHE A 48 -15.39 7.73 -8.88
CA PHE A 48 -15.73 7.84 -10.29
C PHE A 48 -15.98 6.48 -10.94
N GLY A 49 -15.16 5.47 -10.64
CA GLY A 49 -15.25 4.15 -11.27
C GLY A 49 -16.36 3.27 -10.72
N LEU A 50 -16.65 3.35 -9.41
CA LEU A 50 -17.71 2.56 -8.76
C LEU A 50 -18.91 3.41 -8.30
N GLY A 51 -18.88 4.73 -8.50
CA GLY A 51 -19.95 5.62 -8.02
C GLY A 51 -20.03 5.72 -6.50
N ALA A 52 -18.94 5.41 -5.77
CA ALA A 52 -18.94 5.44 -4.32
C ALA A 52 -19.10 6.88 -3.80
N PRO A 53 -19.88 7.12 -2.73
CA PRO A 53 -19.89 8.41 -2.03
C PRO A 53 -18.49 8.79 -1.57
N GLU A 54 -18.18 10.07 -1.54
CA GLU A 54 -16.84 10.60 -1.25
C GLU A 54 -16.24 10.04 0.05
N ALA A 55 -17.02 10.04 1.14
CA ALA A 55 -16.61 9.48 2.42
C ALA A 55 -16.28 7.97 2.33
N LEU A 56 -17.07 7.20 1.58
CA LEU A 56 -16.84 5.77 1.38
C LEU A 56 -15.59 5.53 0.53
N ALA A 57 -15.36 6.36 -0.50
CA ALA A 57 -14.20 6.26 -1.36
C ALA A 57 -12.88 6.47 -0.60
N TYR A 58 -12.84 7.45 0.32
CA TYR A 58 -11.68 7.64 1.21
C TYR A 58 -11.43 6.43 2.12
N ILE A 59 -12.50 5.87 2.71
CA ILE A 59 -12.39 4.67 3.55
C ILE A 59 -11.85 3.48 2.74
N LEU A 60 -12.37 3.27 1.53
CA LEU A 60 -11.91 2.20 0.63
C LEU A 60 -10.45 2.39 0.23
N ALA A 61 -10.03 3.62 -0.07
CA ALA A 61 -8.63 3.92 -0.35
C ALA A 61 -7.72 3.61 0.84
N THR A 62 -8.12 3.96 2.06
CA THR A 62 -7.38 3.60 3.28
C THR A 62 -7.26 2.08 3.42
N ILE A 63 -8.34 1.34 3.17
CA ILE A 63 -8.35 -0.13 3.21
C ILE A 63 -7.37 -0.70 2.19
N VAL A 64 -7.29 -0.15 0.98
CA VAL A 64 -6.31 -0.60 -0.04
C VAL A 64 -4.88 -0.45 0.46
N PHE A 65 -4.51 0.68 1.07
CA PHE A 65 -3.16 0.89 1.59
C PHE A 65 -2.83 -0.11 2.72
N ILE A 66 -3.78 -0.34 3.63
CA ILE A 66 -3.64 -1.35 4.69
C ILE A 66 -3.49 -2.75 4.08
N ALA A 67 -4.28 -3.08 3.06
CA ALA A 67 -4.23 -4.37 2.39
C ALA A 67 -2.88 -4.60 1.71
N VAL A 68 -2.35 -3.61 0.98
CA VAL A 68 -1.02 -3.68 0.36
C VAL A 68 0.07 -3.94 1.39
N PHE A 69 0.06 -3.20 2.50
CA PHE A 69 1.01 -3.40 3.60
C PHE A 69 0.86 -4.80 4.21
N CYS A 70 -0.36 -5.23 4.53
CA CYS A 70 -0.64 -6.55 5.11
C CYS A 70 -0.19 -7.69 4.19
N VAL A 71 -0.50 -7.62 2.89
CA VAL A 71 -0.07 -8.61 1.91
C VAL A 71 1.46 -8.69 1.87
N GLY A 72 2.15 -7.55 1.77
CA GLY A 72 3.62 -7.51 1.82
C GLY A 72 4.18 -8.07 3.13
N TYR A 73 3.55 -7.74 4.26
CA TYR A 73 3.93 -8.24 5.58
C TYR A 73 3.83 -9.76 5.68
N PHE A 74 2.68 -10.33 5.29
CA PHE A 74 2.46 -11.77 5.35
C PHE A 74 3.36 -12.53 4.37
N VAL A 75 3.59 -11.98 3.17
CA VAL A 75 4.55 -12.53 2.20
C VAL A 75 5.95 -12.55 2.78
N GLY A 76 6.44 -11.44 3.35
CA GLY A 76 7.76 -11.36 3.97
C GLY A 76 7.91 -12.29 5.18
N LYS A 77 6.89 -12.36 6.04
CA LYS A 77 6.87 -13.24 7.21
C LYS A 77 6.92 -14.71 6.80
N LYS A 78 6.10 -15.11 5.83
CA LYS A 78 6.03 -16.49 5.31
C LYS A 78 7.30 -16.89 4.56
N ALA A 79 7.87 -15.99 3.77
CA ALA A 79 9.14 -16.22 3.10
C ALA A 79 10.27 -16.45 4.12
N SER A 80 10.39 -15.59 5.13
CA SER A 80 11.38 -15.77 6.20
C SER A 80 11.21 -17.09 6.96
N GLY A 81 9.98 -17.52 7.24
CA GLY A 81 9.75 -18.79 7.94
C GLY A 81 10.18 -20.02 7.14
N LYS A 82 10.15 -19.96 5.81
CA LYS A 82 10.64 -21.05 4.94
C LYS A 82 12.16 -21.15 4.86
N PHE A 83 12.89 -20.06 5.12
CA PHE A 83 14.36 -20.06 5.10
C PHE A 83 14.98 -20.50 6.44
N ASP A 84 14.16 -20.60 7.50
CA ASP A 84 14.56 -21.08 8.83
C ASP A 84 14.12 -22.56 9.06
N SER A 85 13.62 -23.27 8.04
CA SER A 85 13.32 -24.73 8.04
C SER A 85 14.25 -25.48 7.11
#